data_AF-A0A1G7JQC2-F1
#
_entry.id   AF-A0A1G7JQC2-F1
#
_cell.length_a   1.000
_cell.length_b   1.000
_cell.length_c   1.000
_cell.angle_alpha   90.00
_cell.angle_beta   90.00
_cell.angle_gamma   90.00
#
_symmetry.space_group_name_H-M   'P 1'
#
loop_
_entity.id
_entity.type
_entity.pdbx_description
1 polymer ?
#
loop_
_entity_poly.entity_id
_entity_poly.type
_entity_poly.pdbx_seq_one_letter_code
_entity_poly.pdbx_strand_id
1 'polypeptide(L)'
;MTLPNRRRASRQDEGFTLIELLIVMSIIIIIATFAIPNITRIKRQGNETSAIQSIRAIVAAQLQYQQTYPANGYACSLAALGGDKGAAPTPAAAGLLPSDLAGGQKAGYTFALVNCNKVTINNQDQYTSYEITAVPQKVGNTGDRGFCSDDSQQVKYDPKGGTACTQPIQ
;
A
#
# COMPACT_ATOMS: atom_id res chain seq x y z
N MET A 1 -42.69 51.92 -54.86
CA MET A 1 -42.19 50.66 -54.29
C MET A 1 -41.31 51.00 -53.09
N THR A 2 -41.85 50.93 -51.87
CA THR A 2 -41.13 51.22 -50.61
C THR A 2 -41.30 50.02 -49.70
N LEU A 3 -40.17 49.43 -49.28
CA LEU A 3 -40.08 48.16 -48.56
C LEU A 3 -40.55 48.28 -47.10
N PRO A 4 -41.22 47.27 -46.53
CA PRO A 4 -41.58 47.27 -45.11
C PRO A 4 -40.37 46.97 -44.22
N ASN A 5 -40.25 47.79 -43.19
CA ASN A 5 -39.20 47.80 -42.17
C ASN A 5 -39.28 46.53 -41.28
N ARG A 6 -38.30 45.63 -41.40
CA ARG A 6 -38.15 44.44 -40.52
C ARG A 6 -37.76 44.90 -39.11
N ARG A 7 -38.72 44.92 -38.19
CA ARG A 7 -38.45 45.04 -36.75
C ARG A 7 -37.67 43.80 -36.29
N ARG A 8 -36.39 43.98 -35.96
CA ARG A 8 -35.59 42.98 -35.22
C ARG A 8 -36.16 42.88 -33.81
N ALA A 9 -36.62 41.69 -33.42
CA ALA A 9 -36.88 41.37 -32.02
C ALA A 9 -35.52 41.36 -31.30
N SER A 10 -35.28 42.29 -30.38
CA SER A 10 -34.11 42.23 -29.51
C SER A 10 -34.29 41.03 -28.58
N ARG A 11 -33.38 40.06 -28.68
CA ARG A 11 -33.20 39.09 -27.59
C ARG A 11 -32.83 39.90 -26.35
N GLN A 12 -33.69 39.84 -25.35
CA GLN A 12 -33.36 40.36 -24.02
C GLN A 12 -32.34 39.37 -23.45
N ASP A 13 -31.08 39.77 -23.46
CA ASP A 13 -30.06 39.09 -22.69
C ASP A 13 -30.35 39.42 -21.22
N GLU A 14 -31.05 38.52 -20.53
CA GLU A 14 -31.24 38.60 -19.09
C GLU A 14 -29.88 38.39 -18.41
N GLY A 15 -29.27 39.49 -17.99
CA GLY A 15 -28.00 39.48 -17.27
C GLY A 15 -28.20 39.00 -15.83
N PHE A 16 -27.31 38.10 -15.39
CA PHE A 16 -27.21 37.68 -14.00
C PHE A 16 -27.01 38.87 -13.07
N THR A 17 -27.76 38.94 -11.97
CA THR A 17 -27.58 40.02 -11.00
C THR A 17 -26.35 39.75 -10.13
N LEU A 18 -25.63 40.80 -9.70
CA LEU A 18 -24.46 40.66 -8.81
C LEU A 18 -24.84 40.00 -7.48
N ILE A 19 -26.04 40.29 -6.97
CA ILE A 19 -26.53 39.72 -5.71
C ILE A 19 -26.73 38.20 -5.81
N GLU A 20 -27.15 37.72 -6.97
CA GLU A 20 -27.42 36.31 -7.23
C GLU A 20 -26.12 35.52 -7.32
N LEU A 21 -25.09 36.09 -7.95
CA LEU A 21 -23.75 35.52 -7.94
C LEU A 21 -23.13 35.50 -6.53
N LEU A 22 -23.34 36.54 -5.73
CA LEU A 22 -22.83 36.61 -4.36
C LEU A 22 -23.44 35.54 -3.45
N ILE A 23 -24.75 35.29 -3.55
CA ILE A 23 -25.42 34.23 -2.78
C ILE A 23 -24.88 32.85 -3.20
N VAL A 24 -24.70 32.63 -4.51
CA VAL A 24 -24.17 31.36 -5.04
C VAL A 24 -22.74 31.11 -4.54
N MET A 25 -21.84 32.10 -4.63
CA MET A 25 -20.47 31.94 -4.12
C MET A 25 -20.44 31.67 -2.62
N SER A 26 -21.32 32.33 -1.86
CA SER A 26 -21.42 32.13 -0.40
C SER A 26 -21.81 30.69 -0.06
N ILE A 27 -22.79 30.12 -0.76
CA ILE A 27 -23.21 28.73 -0.54
C ILE A 27 -22.11 27.74 -0.95
N ILE A 28 -21.41 27.99 -2.06
CA ILE A 28 -20.29 27.15 -2.52
C ILE A 28 -19.17 27.13 -1.47
N ILE A 29 -18.82 28.28 -0.88
CA ILE A 29 -17.78 28.36 0.18
C ILE A 29 -18.21 27.56 1.42
N ILE A 30 -19.46 27.68 1.87
CA ILE A 30 -19.97 26.94 3.03
C ILE A 30 -19.87 25.42 2.78
N ILE A 31 -20.35 24.95 1.64
CA ILE A 31 -20.32 23.51 1.29
C ILE A 31 -18.88 23.01 1.14
N ALA A 32 -18.00 23.79 0.50
CA ALA A 32 -16.60 23.42 0.32
C ALA A 32 -15.85 23.25 1.65
N THR A 33 -16.21 24.04 2.67
CA THR A 33 -15.59 23.98 4.00
C THR A 33 -15.90 22.66 4.72
N PHE A 34 -17.08 22.07 4.51
CA PHE A 34 -17.49 20.80 5.14
C PHE A 34 -17.05 19.54 4.38
N ALA A 35 -16.59 19.67 3.14
CA ALA A 35 -16.38 18.52 2.24
C ALA A 35 -15.08 17.71 2.49
N ILE A 36 -14.14 18.19 3.31
CA ILE A 36 -12.74 17.70 3.29
C ILE A 36 -12.35 16.56 4.28
N PRO A 37 -12.99 16.25 5.42
CA PRO A 37 -12.17 15.82 6.56
C PRO A 37 -11.78 14.33 6.69
N ASN A 38 -12.23 13.39 5.84
CA ASN A 38 -12.07 11.95 6.14
C ASN A 38 -11.26 11.09 5.16
N ILE A 39 -10.59 11.69 4.16
CA ILE A 39 -9.86 10.91 3.14
C ILE A 39 -8.61 10.21 3.71
N THR A 40 -7.98 10.78 4.73
CA THR A 40 -6.72 10.25 5.31
C THR A 40 -6.93 8.95 6.07
N ARG A 41 -8.02 8.82 6.84
CA ARG A 41 -8.35 7.59 7.59
C ARG A 41 -8.64 6.41 6.66
N ILE A 42 -9.40 6.65 5.59
CA ILE A 42 -9.73 5.63 4.59
C ILE A 42 -8.45 5.12 3.90
N LYS A 43 -7.55 6.04 3.52
CA LYS A 43 -6.26 5.68 2.93
C LYS A 43 -5.41 4.82 3.87
N ARG A 44 -5.31 5.18 5.15
CA ARG A 44 -4.57 4.39 6.15
C ARG A 44 -5.12 2.98 6.29
N GLN A 45 -6.44 2.84 6.39
CA GLN A 45 -7.07 1.52 6.50
C GLN A 45 -6.82 0.67 5.24
N GLY A 46 -6.86 1.30 4.05
CA GLY A 46 -6.50 0.64 2.80
C GLY A 46 -5.03 0.18 2.77
N ASN A 47 -4.12 1.03 3.24
CA ASN A 47 -2.69 0.72 3.36
C ASN A 47 -2.44 -0.42 4.35
N GLU A 48 -3.09 -0.40 5.52
CA GLU A 48 -3.02 -1.49 6.51
C GLU A 48 -3.50 -2.82 5.93
N THR A 49 -4.61 -2.78 5.19
CA THR A 49 -5.14 -3.96 4.51
C THR A 49 -4.15 -4.49 3.46
N SER A 50 -3.56 -3.59 2.67
CA SER A 50 -2.53 -3.93 1.70
C SER A 50 -1.29 -4.53 2.37
N ALA A 51 -0.88 -4.03 3.53
CA ALA A 51 0.24 -4.55 4.29
C ALA A 51 0.00 -5.98 4.79
N ILE A 52 -1.19 -6.25 5.33
CA ILE A 52 -1.57 -7.60 5.78
C ILE A 52 -1.56 -8.60 4.61
N GLN A 53 -2.13 -8.23 3.46
CA GLN A 53 -2.10 -9.08 2.28
C GLN A 53 -0.69 -9.30 1.74
N SER A 54 0.15 -8.27 1.82
CA SER A 54 1.55 -8.35 1.39
C SER A 54 2.37 -9.28 2.29
N ILE A 55 2.17 -9.24 3.61
CA ILE A 55 2.75 -10.22 4.54
C ILE A 55 2.32 -11.64 4.17
N ARG A 56 1.03 -11.87 3.93
CA ARG A 56 0.53 -13.21 3.54
C ARG A 56 1.16 -13.68 2.22
N ALA A 57 1.33 -12.78 1.26
CA ALA A 57 2.01 -13.09 0.00
C ALA A 57 3.49 -13.43 0.22
N ILE A 58 4.19 -12.71 1.10
CA ILE A 58 5.58 -13.02 1.48
C ILE A 58 5.68 -14.38 2.18
N VAL A 59 4.78 -14.68 3.12
CA VAL A 59 4.74 -15.99 3.80
C VAL A 59 4.52 -17.12 2.78
N ALA A 60 3.58 -16.96 1.85
CA ALA A 60 3.38 -17.94 0.78
C ALA A 60 4.63 -18.09 -0.12
N ALA A 61 5.28 -16.98 -0.47
CA ALA A 61 6.52 -17.00 -1.24
C ALA A 61 7.66 -17.69 -0.48
N GLN A 62 7.76 -17.52 0.84
CA GLN A 62 8.75 -18.20 1.68
C GLN A 62 8.57 -19.72 1.70
N LEU A 63 7.33 -20.19 1.83
CA LEU A 63 7.01 -21.61 1.76
C LEU A 63 7.36 -22.19 0.38
N GLN A 64 7.03 -21.47 -0.70
CA GLN A 64 7.39 -21.90 -2.05
C GLN A 64 8.91 -21.89 -2.25
N TYR A 65 9.61 -20.86 -1.77
CA TYR A 65 11.06 -20.73 -1.86
C TYR A 65 11.76 -21.91 -1.17
N GLN A 66 11.32 -22.27 0.04
CA GLN A 66 11.88 -23.41 0.78
C GLN A 66 11.70 -24.74 0.04
N GLN A 67 10.57 -24.94 -0.66
CA GLN A 67 10.33 -26.13 -1.47
C GLN A 67 11.21 -26.15 -2.73
N THR A 68 11.44 -25.00 -3.36
CA THR A 68 12.26 -24.88 -4.57
C THR A 68 13.76 -24.92 -4.28
N TYR A 69 14.20 -24.37 -3.15
CA TYR A 69 15.61 -24.25 -2.74
C TYR A 69 15.83 -24.83 -1.33
N PRO A 70 15.61 -26.13 -1.12
CA PRO A 70 15.66 -26.74 0.22
C PRO A 70 17.03 -26.63 0.89
N ALA A 71 18.11 -26.57 0.11
CA ALA A 71 19.47 -26.38 0.62
C ALA A 71 19.68 -24.99 1.27
N ASN A 72 18.92 -23.98 0.84
CA ASN A 72 18.99 -22.61 1.36
C ASN A 72 17.98 -22.37 2.50
N GLY A 73 16.93 -23.19 2.60
CA GLY A 73 15.85 -23.00 3.57
C GLY A 73 14.97 -21.82 3.20
N TYR A 74 14.70 -20.92 4.15
CA TYR A 74 13.97 -19.69 3.89
C TYR A 74 14.84 -18.60 3.26
N ALA A 75 14.23 -17.64 2.58
CA ALA A 75 14.92 -16.44 2.15
C ALA A 75 15.09 -15.47 3.33
N CYS A 76 16.27 -14.86 3.48
CA CYS A 76 16.50 -13.78 4.45
C CYS A 76 16.56 -12.38 3.80
N SER A 77 16.16 -12.26 2.53
CA SER A 77 16.01 -10.97 1.87
C SER A 77 14.81 -10.97 0.93
N LEU A 78 14.11 -9.84 0.86
CA LEU A 78 12.95 -9.71 -0.03
C LEU A 78 13.37 -9.74 -1.51
N ALA A 79 14.59 -9.31 -1.81
CA ALA A 79 15.16 -9.40 -3.15
C ALA A 79 15.31 -10.86 -3.62
N ALA A 80 15.71 -11.78 -2.73
CA ALA A 80 15.82 -13.20 -3.05
C ALA A 80 14.48 -13.85 -3.42
N LEU A 81 13.38 -13.35 -2.84
CA LEU A 81 12.02 -13.77 -3.20
C LEU A 81 11.52 -13.07 -4.49
N GLY A 82 12.08 -11.92 -4.84
CA GLY A 82 11.80 -11.20 -6.08
C GLY A 82 12.57 -11.76 -7.27
N GLY A 83 12.56 -11.01 -8.36
CA GLY A 83 13.30 -11.34 -9.57
C GLY A 83 12.75 -10.60 -10.79
N ASP A 84 13.56 -10.53 -11.85
CA ASP A 84 13.13 -9.88 -13.09
C ASP A 84 12.16 -10.77 -13.87
N LYS A 85 11.11 -10.16 -14.42
CA LYS A 85 10.15 -10.88 -15.26
C LYS A 85 10.87 -11.44 -16.50
N GLY A 86 10.86 -12.75 -16.65
CA GLY A 86 11.46 -13.45 -17.80
C GLY A 86 12.90 -13.92 -17.58
N ALA A 87 13.51 -13.63 -16.43
CA ALA A 87 14.76 -14.27 -16.03
C ALA A 87 14.49 -15.66 -15.46
N ALA A 88 15.46 -16.57 -15.61
CA ALA A 88 15.40 -17.89 -14.98
C ALA A 88 15.49 -17.75 -13.44
N PRO A 89 14.60 -18.38 -12.66
CA PRO A 89 14.63 -18.30 -11.20
C PRO A 89 15.94 -18.82 -10.59
N THR A 90 16.51 -18.06 -9.65
CA THR A 90 17.70 -18.46 -8.87
C THR A 90 17.43 -18.26 -7.37
N PRO A 91 18.23 -18.86 -6.46
CA PRO A 91 18.09 -18.59 -5.02
C PRO A 91 18.22 -17.10 -4.65
N ALA A 92 18.93 -16.29 -5.45
CA ALA A 92 19.07 -14.86 -5.22
C ALA A 92 17.98 -14.01 -5.91
N ALA A 93 17.15 -14.63 -6.76
CA ALA A 93 16.09 -13.99 -7.52
C ALA A 93 15.06 -15.06 -7.97
N ALA A 94 14.23 -15.53 -7.04
CA ALA A 94 13.30 -16.64 -7.27
C ALA A 94 12.07 -16.29 -8.12
N GLY A 95 11.80 -15.00 -8.32
CA GLY A 95 10.66 -14.51 -9.12
C GLY A 95 9.29 -14.79 -8.49
N LEU A 96 9.22 -15.01 -7.17
CA LEU A 96 8.00 -15.38 -6.45
C LEU A 96 7.18 -14.16 -6.00
N LEU A 97 7.84 -13.01 -5.82
CA LEU A 97 7.21 -11.75 -5.45
C LEU A 97 7.28 -10.72 -6.59
N PRO A 98 6.26 -9.84 -6.71
CA PRO A 98 6.33 -8.69 -7.58
C PRO A 98 7.42 -7.71 -7.11
N SER A 99 7.99 -6.95 -8.06
CA SER A 99 9.15 -6.08 -7.81
C SER A 99 8.90 -4.98 -6.79
N ASP A 100 7.67 -4.51 -6.63
CA ASP A 100 7.31 -3.51 -5.62
C ASP A 100 7.46 -4.07 -4.20
N LEU A 101 6.96 -5.29 -3.97
CA LEU A 101 7.06 -5.94 -2.67
C LEU A 101 8.47 -6.49 -2.40
N ALA A 102 9.15 -7.00 -3.43
CA ALA A 102 10.55 -7.41 -3.34
C ALA A 102 11.50 -6.23 -3.03
N GLY A 103 11.13 -5.01 -3.46
CA GLY A 103 11.80 -3.76 -3.10
C GLY A 103 11.57 -3.30 -1.66
N GLY A 104 10.75 -4.01 -0.89
CA GLY A 104 10.53 -3.75 0.54
C GLY A 104 9.64 -2.54 0.82
N GLN A 105 8.94 -1.99 -0.17
CA GLN A 105 8.05 -0.85 0.05
C GLN A 105 6.77 -0.98 -0.77
N LYS A 106 5.61 -0.90 -0.10
CA LYS A 106 4.31 -0.96 -0.78
C LYS A 106 3.24 -0.26 0.04
N ALA A 107 2.38 0.51 -0.63
CA ALA A 107 1.24 1.20 0.00
C ALA A 107 1.58 1.98 1.28
N GLY A 108 2.73 2.66 1.32
CA GLY A 108 3.13 3.46 2.50
C GLY A 108 3.68 2.66 3.68
N TYR A 109 3.96 1.37 3.47
CA TYR A 109 4.59 0.47 4.43
C TYR A 109 5.98 0.03 3.95
N THR A 110 6.88 -0.18 4.90
CA THR A 110 8.22 -0.74 4.70
C THR A 110 8.23 -2.17 5.25
N PHE A 111 8.66 -3.09 4.39
CA PHE A 111 8.74 -4.52 4.66
C PHE A 111 10.19 -4.93 4.84
N ALA A 112 10.47 -5.74 5.86
CA ALA A 112 11.80 -6.27 6.10
C ALA A 112 11.75 -7.68 6.67
N LEU A 113 12.56 -8.57 6.10
CA LEU A 113 12.89 -9.85 6.72
C LEU A 113 13.98 -9.61 7.76
N VAL A 114 13.71 -9.98 9.00
CA VAL A 114 14.56 -9.80 10.17
C VAL A 114 14.62 -11.11 10.95
N ASN A 115 15.45 -11.17 12.00
CA ASN A 115 15.56 -12.31 12.90
C ASN A 115 15.77 -13.66 12.19
N CYS A 116 16.45 -13.64 11.04
CA CYS A 116 16.74 -14.86 10.31
C CYS A 116 17.78 -15.69 11.08
N ASN A 117 17.43 -16.93 11.40
CA ASN A 117 18.38 -17.84 12.03
C ASN A 117 19.10 -18.65 10.95
N LYS A 118 20.43 -18.70 11.02
CA LYS A 118 21.29 -19.35 10.03
C LYS A 118 22.00 -20.55 10.67
N VAL A 119 21.89 -21.70 10.03
CA VAL A 119 22.60 -22.92 10.40
C VAL A 119 23.44 -23.36 9.21
N THR A 120 24.69 -23.75 9.45
CA THR A 120 25.55 -24.29 8.40
C THR A 120 25.52 -25.81 8.45
N ILE A 121 25.02 -26.45 7.39
CA ILE A 121 24.95 -27.91 7.24
C ILE A 121 25.77 -28.29 6.02
N ASN A 122 26.69 -29.26 6.16
CA ASN A 122 27.55 -29.71 5.05
C ASN A 122 28.24 -28.56 4.30
N ASN A 123 28.76 -27.57 5.02
CA ASN A 123 29.40 -26.37 4.46
C ASN A 123 28.48 -25.47 3.61
N GLN A 124 27.16 -25.58 3.77
CA GLN A 124 26.15 -24.72 3.14
C GLN A 124 25.33 -24.01 4.20
N ASP A 125 25.09 -22.71 4.01
CA ASP A 125 24.29 -21.89 4.90
C ASP A 125 22.80 -22.04 4.58
N GLN A 126 22.02 -22.44 5.59
CA GLN A 126 20.57 -22.63 5.51
C GLN A 126 19.87 -21.75 6.54
N TYR A 127 18.84 -21.00 6.12
CA TYR A 127 18.01 -20.23 7.05
C TYR A 127 16.82 -21.07 7.52
N THR A 128 16.71 -21.29 8.84
CA THR A 128 15.70 -22.17 9.44
C THR A 128 14.47 -21.42 9.97
N SER A 129 14.59 -20.12 10.21
CA SER A 129 13.49 -19.26 10.64
C SER A 129 13.69 -17.85 10.10
N TYR A 130 12.61 -17.09 10.05
CA TYR A 130 12.59 -15.68 9.67
C TYR A 130 11.44 -14.97 10.37
N GLU A 131 11.52 -13.65 10.45
CA GLU A 131 10.40 -12.80 10.79
C GLU A 131 10.22 -11.76 9.69
N ILE A 132 9.02 -11.64 9.13
CA ILE A 132 8.64 -10.54 8.25
C ILE A 132 7.96 -9.45 9.06
N THR A 133 8.46 -8.23 8.95
CA THR A 133 7.86 -7.03 9.53
C THR A 133 7.32 -6.12 8.42
N ALA A 134 6.23 -5.41 8.71
CA ALA A 134 5.67 -4.36 7.89
C ALA A 134 5.33 -3.16 8.78
N VAL A 135 6.13 -2.09 8.70
CA VAL A 135 5.94 -0.88 9.50
C VAL A 135 5.48 0.28 8.62
N PRO A 136 4.55 1.13 9.06
CA PRO A 136 4.16 2.32 8.30
C PRO A 136 5.37 3.25 8.16
N GLN A 137 5.62 3.75 6.95
CA GLN A 137 6.68 4.73 6.68
C GLN A 137 6.53 6.00 7.54
N LYS A 138 5.29 6.36 7.88
CA LYS A 138 4.98 7.41 8.84
C LYS A 138 3.73 7.05 9.64
N VAL A 139 3.94 6.69 10.91
CA VAL A 139 2.86 6.45 11.89
C VAL A 139 1.95 7.66 11.95
N GLY A 140 0.64 7.43 11.96
CA GLY A 140 -0.33 8.52 11.97
C GLY A 140 -0.41 9.25 10.63
N ASN A 141 0.11 8.70 9.52
CA ASN A 141 -0.08 9.22 8.17
C ASN A 141 -0.31 8.11 7.14
N THR A 142 0.64 7.20 6.98
CA THR A 142 0.55 6.09 6.02
C THR A 142 -0.11 4.84 6.62
N GLY A 143 -0.07 4.72 7.94
CA GLY A 143 -0.77 3.72 8.73
C GLY A 143 -0.57 3.98 10.22
N ASP A 144 -1.31 3.28 11.07
CA ASP A 144 -1.25 3.45 12.52
C ASP A 144 -0.61 2.23 13.19
N ARG A 145 -0.79 1.03 12.62
CA ARG A 145 -0.28 -0.24 13.15
C ARG A 145 0.88 -0.80 12.35
N GLY A 146 1.79 -1.47 13.03
CA GLY A 146 2.81 -2.33 12.44
C GLY A 146 2.32 -3.77 12.41
N PHE A 147 2.85 -4.59 11.51
CA PHE A 147 2.45 -5.98 11.35
C PHE A 147 3.67 -6.88 11.27
N CYS A 148 3.57 -8.08 11.83
CA CYS A 148 4.65 -9.05 11.79
C CYS A 148 4.10 -10.44 11.58
N SER A 149 4.89 -11.31 10.96
CA SER A 149 4.64 -12.74 10.89
C SER A 149 5.97 -13.47 10.89
N ASP A 150 5.97 -14.70 11.35
CA ASP A 150 7.15 -15.57 11.42
C ASP A 150 6.84 -16.88 10.66
N ASP A 151 7.71 -17.88 10.79
CA ASP A 151 7.53 -19.20 10.19
C ASP A 151 6.31 -19.97 10.76
N SER A 152 5.68 -19.50 11.84
CA SER A 152 4.39 -20.01 12.33
C SER A 152 3.19 -19.54 11.50
N GLN A 153 3.40 -18.64 10.54
CA GLN A 153 2.40 -18.11 9.59
C GLN A 153 1.27 -17.30 10.25
N GLN A 154 1.36 -17.02 11.55
CA GLN A 154 0.42 -16.16 12.25
C GLN A 154 0.78 -14.70 12.01
N VAL A 155 -0.19 -13.89 11.59
CA VAL A 155 -0.01 -12.43 11.49
C VAL A 155 -0.40 -11.77 12.80
N LYS A 156 0.53 -11.01 13.37
CA LYS A 156 0.37 -10.20 14.58
C LYS A 156 0.53 -8.73 14.23
N TYR A 157 0.09 -7.84 15.12
CA TYR A 157 0.24 -6.41 14.96
C TYR A 157 0.80 -5.72 16.21
N ASP A 158 1.41 -4.56 15.99
CA ASP A 158 1.86 -3.61 16.99
C ASP A 158 1.00 -2.33 16.88
N PRO A 159 0.22 -1.97 17.93
CA PRO A 159 -0.61 -0.76 17.93
C PRO A 159 0.20 0.55 17.86
N LYS A 160 1.51 0.51 18.11
CA LYS A 160 2.39 1.69 18.05
C LYS A 160 3.04 1.91 16.67
N GLY A 161 2.79 1.03 15.69
CA GLY A 161 3.40 1.16 14.37
C GLY A 161 4.83 0.63 14.29
N GLY A 162 5.31 -0.11 15.29
CA GLY A 162 6.65 -0.67 15.32
C GLY A 162 6.68 -2.16 14.96
N THR A 163 7.76 -2.83 15.37
CA THR A 163 8.00 -4.26 15.16
C THR A 163 7.69 -5.10 16.39
N ALA A 164 7.18 -4.51 17.48
CA ALA A 164 6.87 -5.22 18.72
C ALA A 164 5.49 -5.89 18.66
N CYS A 165 5.30 -6.78 17.67
CA CYS A 165 4.01 -7.38 17.36
C CYS A 165 3.61 -8.41 18.41
N THR A 166 2.64 -8.04 19.26
CA THR A 166 2.19 -8.84 20.41
C THR A 166 0.73 -9.26 20.31
N GLN A 167 -0.07 -8.63 19.45
CA GLN A 167 -1.51 -8.86 19.35
C GLN A 167 -1.85 -9.61 18.07
N PRO A 168 -2.63 -10.72 18.10
CA PRO A 168 -3.05 -11.41 16.89
C PRO A 168 -4.05 -10.56 16.10
N ILE A 169 -3.99 -10.64 14.77
CA ILE A 169 -5.07 -10.09 13.93
C ILE A 169 -6.30 -10.98 14.09
N GLN A 170 -7.43 -10.38 14.49
CA GLN A 170 -8.75 -11.01 14.51
C GLN A 170 -9.30 -11.24 13.10
#